data_AF-A0A366K9Q2-F1
#
_entry.id   AF-A0A366K9Q2-F1
#
_cell.length_a   1.000
_cell.length_b   1.000
_cell.length_c   1.000
_cell.angle_alpha   90.00
_cell.angle_beta   90.00
_cell.angle_gamma   90.00
#
_symmetry.space_group_name_H-M   'P 1'
#
loop_
_entity.id
_entity.type
_entity.pdbx_description
1 polymer ?
#
loop_
_entity_poly.entity_id
_entity_poly.type
_entity_poly.pdbx_seq_one_letter_code
_entity_poly.pdbx_strand_id
1 'polypeptide(L)'
;MGVKDEQDLLDERMALEAERGEWEPVPGSRPTYRKQSDPALTRADLMAIFEGRPRGETPQPAKKTWRVRTTDLLDEWAEAGAEEEHVGRSALIRKAVQEYLATHHASLFPAV
;
A
#
# COMPACT_ATOMS: atom_id res chain seq x y z
N MET A 1 30.41 22.77 8.65
CA MET A 1 29.03 23.10 8.22
C MET A 1 28.69 22.16 7.10
N GLY A 2 27.80 21.19 7.33
CA GLY A 2 27.36 20.28 6.27
C GLY A 2 26.44 21.05 5.32
N VAL A 3 26.71 20.96 4.02
CA VAL A 3 25.82 21.49 2.99
C VAL A 3 24.58 20.60 3.05
N LYS A 4 23.41 21.19 3.35
CA LYS A 4 22.15 20.45 3.34
C LYS A 4 21.86 20.02 1.90
N ASP A 5 21.43 18.78 1.73
CA ASP A 5 21.08 18.26 0.41
C ASP A 5 19.84 19.01 -0.14
N GLU A 6 19.67 19.06 -1.46
CA GLU A 6 18.58 19.79 -2.10
C GLU A 6 17.18 19.32 -1.61
N GLN A 7 17.07 18.06 -1.20
CA GLN A 7 15.87 17.48 -0.61
C GLN A 7 15.60 18.03 0.80
N ASP A 8 16.62 18.21 1.64
CA ASP A 8 16.45 18.80 2.97
C ASP A 8 15.95 20.25 2.88
N LEU A 9 16.44 21.00 1.88
CA LEU A 9 16.00 22.38 1.63
C LEU A 9 14.56 22.44 1.11
N LEU A 10 14.15 21.47 0.29
CA LEU A 10 12.78 21.32 -0.16
C LEU A 10 11.85 20.99 1.01
N ASP A 11 12.23 20.04 1.86
CA ASP A 11 11.44 19.63 3.02
C ASP A 11 11.28 20.76 4.04
N GLU A 12 12.35 21.52 4.32
CA GLU A 12 12.28 22.71 5.17
C GLU A 12 11.39 23.80 4.57
N ARG A 13 11.43 23.99 3.25
CA ARG A 13 10.58 24.96 2.57
C ARG A 13 9.10 24.55 2.63
N MET A 14 8.81 23.28 2.38
CA MET A 14 7.46 22.73 2.48
C MET A 14 6.90 22.82 3.90
N ALA A 15 7.73 22.55 4.91
CA ALA A 15 7.34 22.70 6.31
C ALA A 15 6.97 24.15 6.65
N LEU A 16 7.77 25.13 6.20
CA LEU A 16 7.49 26.54 6.42
C LEU A 16 6.23 27.04 5.68
N GLU A 17 5.99 26.57 4.45
CA GLU A 17 4.78 26.88 3.68
C GLU A 17 3.52 26.27 4.36
N ALA A 18 3.64 25.07 4.92
CA ALA A 18 2.58 24.42 5.68
C ALA A 18 2.28 25.15 7.00
N GLU A 19 3.29 25.59 7.73
CA GLU A 19 3.14 26.39 8.97
C GLU A 19 2.45 27.74 8.71
N ARG A 20 2.68 28.35 7.54
CA ARG A 20 1.98 29.58 7.11
C ARG A 20 0.56 29.32 6.61
N GLY A 21 0.17 28.06 6.44
CA GLY A 21 -1.14 27.68 5.92
C GLY A 21 -1.33 27.97 4.44
N GLU A 22 -0.23 28.06 3.68
CA GLU A 22 -0.22 28.36 2.24
C GLU A 22 -0.42 27.10 1.39
N TRP A 23 -0.48 25.92 2.02
CA TRP A 23 -0.73 24.65 1.33
C TRP A 23 -2.22 24.48 1.00
N GLU A 24 -2.52 24.49 -0.30
CA GLU A 24 -3.84 24.12 -0.79
C GLU A 24 -4.04 22.60 -0.67
N PRO A 25 -5.17 22.14 -0.09
CA PRO A 25 -5.48 20.73 0.03
C PRO A 25 -5.63 20.10 -1.38
N VAL A 26 -5.15 18.87 -1.54
CA VAL A 26 -5.30 18.11 -2.78
C VAL A 26 -6.78 18.03 -3.16
N PRO A 27 -7.18 18.27 -4.43
CA PRO A 27 -8.57 18.20 -4.85
C PRO A 27 -9.24 16.87 -4.45
N GLY A 28 -10.35 16.96 -3.71
CA GLY A 28 -11.07 15.79 -3.17
C GLY A 28 -10.69 15.40 -1.73
N SER A 29 -9.61 15.98 -1.18
CA SER A 29 -9.32 15.89 0.25
C SER A 29 -10.13 16.95 1.01
N ARG A 30 -10.74 16.57 2.14
CA ARG A 30 -11.28 17.56 3.08
C ARG A 30 -10.10 18.30 3.71
N PRO A 31 -10.10 19.63 3.82
CA PRO A 31 -9.04 20.36 4.49
C PRO A 31 -9.11 20.03 5.99
N THR A 32 -8.42 18.97 6.41
CA THR A 32 -8.34 18.56 7.81
C THR A 32 -6.97 18.93 8.38
N TYR A 33 -6.48 20.13 8.07
CA TYR A 33 -5.42 20.72 8.87
C TYR A 33 -6.08 21.64 9.89
N ARG A 34 -6.08 21.18 11.15
CA ARG A 34 -6.51 22.03 12.27
C ARG A 34 -5.49 23.15 12.44
N LYS A 35 -5.97 24.38 12.55
CA LYS A 35 -5.13 25.55 12.83
C LYS A 35 -4.65 25.48 14.28
N GLN A 36 -3.50 26.08 14.59
CA GLN A 36 -2.98 26.14 15.96
C GLN A 36 -3.97 26.82 16.95
N SER A 37 -4.92 27.61 16.44
CA SER A 37 -5.99 28.24 17.20
C SER A 37 -7.20 27.32 17.50
N ASP A 38 -7.23 26.10 16.97
CA ASP A 38 -8.36 25.20 17.16
C ASP A 38 -8.39 24.66 18.59
N PRO A 39 -9.59 24.51 19.19
CA PRO A 39 -9.72 23.94 20.52
C PRO A 39 -9.12 22.53 20.58
N ALA A 40 -8.44 22.24 21.70
CA ALA A 40 -7.87 20.93 21.96
C ALA A 40 -8.95 19.85 21.80
N LEU A 41 -8.58 18.73 21.15
CA LEU A 41 -9.47 17.58 20.98
C LEU A 41 -9.94 17.10 22.35
N THR A 42 -11.25 17.07 22.53
CA THR A 42 -11.85 16.47 23.71
C THR A 42 -11.83 14.95 23.58
N ARG A 43 -11.99 14.25 24.71
CA ARG A 43 -12.12 12.78 24.71
C ARG A 43 -13.29 12.32 23.82
N ALA A 44 -14.36 13.08 23.73
CA ALA A 44 -15.50 12.79 22.86
C ALA A 44 -15.13 12.91 21.37
N ASP A 45 -14.33 13.93 21.00
CA ASP A 45 -13.83 14.07 19.63
C ASP A 45 -12.93 12.90 19.24
N LEU A 46 -12.08 12.42 20.16
CA LEU A 46 -11.25 11.24 19.93
C LEU A 46 -12.11 9.99 19.73
N MET A 47 -13.11 9.76 20.59
CA MET A 47 -14.02 8.63 20.43
C MET A 47 -14.80 8.70 19.12
N ALA A 48 -15.30 9.87 18.72
CA ALA A 48 -16.01 10.07 17.44
C ALA A 48 -15.12 9.77 16.21
N ILE A 49 -13.82 10.07 16.27
CA ILE A 49 -12.85 9.70 15.22
C ILE A 49 -12.72 8.17 15.09
N PHE A 50 -12.88 7.43 16.20
CA PHE A 50 -12.76 5.97 16.22
C PHE A 50 -14.10 5.24 16.03
N GLU A 51 -15.23 5.83 16.43
CA GLU A 51 -16.58 5.25 16.33
C GLU A 51 -17.03 5.03 14.87
N GLY A 52 -16.51 5.84 13.94
CA GLY A 52 -16.77 5.70 12.50
C GLY A 52 -15.82 4.76 11.73
N ARG A 53 -14.74 4.28 12.36
CA ARG A 53 -13.89 3.22 11.77
C ARG A 53 -14.26 1.90 12.41
N PRO A 54 -15.14 1.09 11.80
CA PRO A 54 -15.16 -0.32 12.14
C PRO A 54 -13.74 -0.84 11.89
N ARG A 55 -12.99 -1.08 12.96
CA ARG A 55 -11.93 -2.10 12.95
C ARG A 55 -12.66 -3.43 12.89
N GLY A 56 -13.32 -3.67 11.76
CA GLY A 56 -13.57 -5.02 11.33
C GLY A 56 -12.19 -5.60 11.16
N GLU A 57 -11.69 -6.26 12.20
CA GLU A 57 -10.73 -7.33 12.06
C GLU A 57 -11.43 -8.39 11.21
N THR A 58 -11.61 -8.11 9.91
CA THR A 58 -11.80 -9.18 8.94
C THR A 58 -10.56 -10.03 9.14
N PRO A 59 -10.68 -11.26 9.68
CA PRO A 59 -9.52 -12.09 9.93
C PRO A 59 -8.84 -12.25 8.58
N GLN A 60 -7.72 -11.54 8.41
CA GLN A 60 -7.02 -11.57 7.15
C GLN A 60 -6.53 -13.01 7.05
N PRO A 61 -6.97 -13.78 6.04
CA PRO A 61 -6.65 -15.19 5.97
C PRO A 61 -5.14 -15.34 6.06
N ALA A 62 -4.68 -16.18 6.97
CA ALA A 62 -3.25 -16.35 7.25
C ALA A 62 -2.52 -16.61 5.92
N LYS A 63 -1.68 -15.65 5.51
CA LYS A 63 -0.96 -15.73 4.25
C LYS A 63 0.08 -16.85 4.39
N LYS A 64 -0.14 -17.98 3.73
CA LYS A 64 0.87 -19.03 3.61
C LYS A 64 1.84 -18.64 2.51
N THR A 65 3.12 -18.49 2.87
CA THR A 65 4.19 -18.23 1.90
C THR A 65 4.89 -19.53 1.55
N TRP A 66 5.02 -19.82 0.26
CA TRP A 66 5.82 -20.93 -0.24
C TRP A 66 7.19 -20.43 -0.67
N ARG A 67 8.24 -21.23 -0.38
CA ARG A 67 9.58 -21.00 -0.92
C ARG A 67 9.87 -22.11 -1.91
N VAL A 68 10.06 -21.75 -3.17
CA VAL A 68 10.32 -22.68 -4.27
C VAL A 68 11.73 -22.44 -4.77
N ARG A 69 12.49 -23.51 -5.02
CA ARG A 69 13.78 -23.44 -5.71
C ARG A 69 13.51 -23.51 -7.21
N THR A 70 14.04 -22.56 -7.95
CA THR A 70 13.93 -22.48 -9.42
C THR A 70 15.31 -22.61 -10.05
N THR A 71 15.34 -22.94 -11.33
CA THR A 71 16.55 -22.77 -12.14
C THR A 71 16.72 -21.29 -12.48
N ASP A 72 17.95 -20.85 -12.74
CA ASP A 72 18.25 -19.46 -13.08
C ASP A 72 17.45 -18.99 -14.32
N LEU A 73 17.40 -19.83 -15.35
CA LEU A 73 16.65 -19.57 -16.58
C LEU A 73 15.14 -19.34 -16.32
N LEU A 74 14.54 -20.10 -15.39
CA LEU A 74 13.13 -19.94 -15.08
C LEU A 74 12.87 -18.66 -14.28
N ASP A 75 13.82 -18.24 -13.44
CA ASP A 75 13.70 -16.97 -12.71
C ASP A 75 13.80 -15.77 -13.67
N GLU A 76 14.72 -15.83 -14.63
CA GLU A 76 14.85 -14.81 -15.69
C GLU A 76 13.58 -14.68 -16.52
N TRP A 77 13.00 -15.80 -16.98
CA TRP A 77 11.75 -15.78 -17.74
C TRP A 77 10.56 -15.31 -16.90
N ALA A 78 10.51 -15.67 -15.62
CA ALA A 78 9.47 -15.19 -14.72
C ALA A 78 9.58 -13.68 -14.46
N GLU A 79 10.79 -13.13 -14.42
CA GLU A 79 10.99 -11.69 -14.29
C GLU A 79 10.56 -10.96 -15.57
N ALA A 80 11.03 -11.41 -16.74
CA ALA A 80 10.67 -10.81 -18.02
C ALA A 80 9.15 -10.83 -18.26
N GLY A 81 8.48 -11.96 -17.97
CA GLY A 81 7.02 -12.06 -18.10
C GLY A 81 6.27 -11.18 -17.09
N ALA A 82 6.83 -10.97 -15.89
CA ALA A 82 6.23 -10.09 -14.90
C ALA A 82 6.33 -8.61 -15.33
N GLU A 83 7.46 -8.22 -15.94
CA GLU A 83 7.65 -6.90 -16.52
C GLU A 83 6.70 -6.64 -17.70
N GLU A 84 6.55 -7.62 -18.61
CA GLU A 84 5.65 -7.54 -19.77
C GLU A 84 4.19 -7.36 -19.35
N GLU A 85 3.74 -8.09 -18.33
CA GLU A 85 2.38 -7.98 -17.79
C GLU A 85 2.20 -6.78 -16.82
N HIS A 86 3.26 -6.04 -16.51
CA HIS A 86 3.28 -4.98 -15.49
C HIS A 86 2.75 -5.44 -14.11
N VAL A 87 3.12 -6.65 -13.70
CA VAL A 87 2.76 -7.24 -12.40
C VAL A 87 4.01 -7.65 -11.63
N GLY A 88 3.87 -7.88 -10.32
CA GLY A 88 4.98 -8.45 -9.54
C GLY A 88 5.18 -9.95 -9.84
N ARG A 89 6.43 -10.43 -9.80
CA ARG A 89 6.80 -11.85 -9.99
C ARG A 89 5.95 -12.83 -9.18
N SER A 90 5.67 -12.51 -7.91
CA SER A 90 4.81 -13.33 -7.05
C SER A 90 3.36 -13.42 -7.55
N ALA A 91 2.84 -12.38 -8.21
CA ALA A 91 1.50 -12.40 -8.81
C ALA A 91 1.49 -13.27 -10.08
N LEU A 92 2.52 -13.14 -10.92
CA LEU A 92 2.69 -14.00 -12.09
C LEU A 92 2.75 -15.48 -11.71
N ILE A 93 3.57 -15.83 -10.70
CA ILE A 93 3.68 -17.22 -10.22
C ILE A 93 2.33 -17.75 -9.72
N ARG A 94 1.56 -16.94 -8.98
CA ARG A 94 0.22 -17.36 -8.52
C ARG A 94 -0.74 -17.60 -9.69
N LYS A 95 -0.72 -16.73 -10.70
CA LYS A 95 -1.51 -16.87 -11.93
C LYS A 95 -1.14 -18.17 -12.66
N ALA A 96 0.15 -18.43 -12.85
CA ALA A 96 0.65 -19.64 -13.49
C ALA A 96 0.26 -20.92 -12.72
N VAL A 97 0.37 -20.92 -11.38
CA VAL A 97 -0.05 -22.07 -10.56
C VAL A 97 -1.56 -22.29 -10.65
N GLN A 98 -2.36 -21.22 -10.62
CA GLN A 98 -3.81 -21.31 -10.77
C GLN A 98 -4.20 -21.91 -12.11
N GLU A 99 -3.57 -21.46 -13.20
CA GLU A 99 -3.80 -21.99 -14.55
C GLU A 99 -3.39 -23.46 -14.67
N TYR A 100 -2.21 -23.82 -14.17
CA TYR A 100 -1.74 -25.20 -14.16
C TYR A 100 -2.72 -26.13 -13.44
N LEU A 101 -3.18 -25.73 -12.23
CA LEU A 101 -4.13 -26.51 -11.45
C LEU A 101 -5.50 -26.60 -12.14
N ALA A 102 -6.00 -25.51 -12.73
CA ALA A 102 -7.27 -25.52 -13.45
C ALA A 102 -7.24 -26.49 -14.64
N THR A 103 -6.13 -26.54 -15.37
CA THR A 103 -5.98 -27.41 -16.55
C THR A 103 -5.75 -28.89 -16.19
N HIS A 104 -4.94 -29.18 -15.17
CA HIS A 104 -4.50 -30.56 -14.88
C HIS A 104 -5.22 -31.22 -13.70
N HIS A 105 -5.83 -30.40 -12.83
CA HIS A 105 -6.42 -30.82 -11.58
C HIS A 105 -7.78 -30.16 -11.35
N ALA A 106 -8.57 -30.03 -12.41
CA ALA A 106 -9.92 -29.45 -12.38
C ALA A 106 -10.80 -30.07 -11.29
N SER A 107 -10.62 -31.36 -10.99
CA SER A 107 -11.36 -32.08 -9.94
C SER A 107 -11.08 -31.60 -8.50
N LEU A 108 -9.99 -30.83 -8.28
CA LEU A 108 -9.69 -30.24 -6.98
C LEU A 108 -10.48 -28.95 -6.70
N PHE A 109 -11.10 -28.37 -7.74
CA PHE A 109 -11.96 -27.21 -7.57
C PHE A 109 -13.38 -27.68 -7.31
N PRO A 110 -13.99 -27.36 -6.15
CA PRO A 110 -15.40 -27.66 -5.92
C PRO A 110 -16.22 -26.94 -6.99
N ALA A 111 -17.18 -27.65 -7.58
CA ALA A 111 -18.18 -27.00 -8.43
C ALA A 111 -18.88 -25.91 -7.61
N VAL A 112 -18.82 -24.68 -8.11
CA VAL A 112 -19.47 -23.50 -7.51
C VAL A 112 -20.98 -23.65 -7.56
#